data_AF-A0A662TCX0-F1
#
_entry.id   AF-A0A662TCX0-F1
#
_cell.length_a   1.000
_cell.length_b   1.000
_cell.length_c   1.000
_cell.angle_alpha   90.00
_cell.angle_beta   90.00
_cell.angle_gamma   90.00
#
_symmetry.space_group_name_H-M   'P 1'
#
loop_
_entity.id
_entity.type
_entity.pdbx_description
1 polymer ?
#
loop_
_entity_poly.entity_id
_entity_poly.type
_entity_poly.pdbx_seq_one_letter_code
_entity_poly.pdbx_strand_id
1 'polypeptide(L)'
;MEKVGVNQIKERVVDVIRELRGLTLLTKNDVHIERFIRKNGEYEITGVYECGGGLLSRGESGKFLIVLNRELELIKADITPTVEEL
;
A
#
# COMPACT_ATOMS: atom_id res chain seq x y z
N MET A 1 7.07 22.94 11.00
CA MET A 1 6.92 21.90 9.96
C MET A 1 6.91 20.56 10.67
N GLU A 2 5.73 19.97 10.87
CA GLU A 2 5.61 18.65 11.46
C GLU A 2 6.31 17.60 10.59
N LYS A 3 7.12 16.75 11.23
CA LYS A 3 7.73 15.60 10.56
C LYS A 3 6.62 14.59 10.35
N VAL A 4 6.13 14.44 9.11
CA VAL A 4 5.27 13.30 8.75
C VAL A 4 6.00 12.02 9.12
N GLY A 5 5.40 11.24 10.02
CA GLY A 5 5.99 10.00 10.50
C GLY A 5 5.85 8.89 9.45
N VAL A 6 6.86 8.02 9.35
CA VAL A 6 6.81 6.82 8.49
C VAL A 6 5.54 5.98 8.77
N ASN A 7 5.06 5.96 10.01
CA ASN A 7 3.81 5.32 10.38
C ASN A 7 2.61 5.88 9.62
N GLN A 8 2.46 7.21 9.52
CA GLN A 8 1.33 7.87 8.81
C GLN A 8 1.33 7.54 7.32
N ILE A 9 2.51 7.54 6.70
CA ILE A 9 2.67 7.13 5.29
C ILE A 9 2.23 5.68 5.12
N LYS A 10 2.62 4.79 6.03
CA LYS A 10 2.23 3.38 5.96
C LYS A 10 0.71 3.20 6.14
N GLU A 11 0.06 3.95 7.02
CA GLU A 11 -1.41 3.90 7.13
C GLU A 11 -2.07 4.33 5.82
N ARG A 12 -1.60 5.44 5.24
CA ARG A 12 -2.17 5.93 3.99
C ARG A 12 -1.98 4.95 2.83
N VAL A 13 -0.82 4.31 2.74
CA VAL A 13 -0.56 3.25 1.75
C VAL A 13 -1.57 2.10 1.91
N VAL A 14 -1.83 1.65 3.14
CA VAL A 14 -2.84 0.62 3.41
C VAL A 14 -4.22 1.07 2.95
N ASP A 15 -4.63 2.30 3.26
CA ASP A 15 -5.94 2.82 2.86
C ASP A 15 -6.09 2.92 1.34
N VAL A 16 -5.05 3.36 0.62
CA VAL A 16 -5.04 3.39 -0.85
C VAL A 16 -5.21 1.98 -1.43
N ILE A 17 -4.49 0.99 -0.90
CA ILE A 17 -4.62 -0.40 -1.38
C ILE A 17 -6.05 -0.92 -1.10
N ARG A 18 -6.59 -0.67 0.10
CA ARG A 18 -7.98 -1.04 0.46
C ARG A 18 -9.00 -0.44 -0.48
N GLU A 19 -8.92 0.87 -0.73
CA GLU A 19 -9.86 1.62 -1.57
C GLU A 19 -9.85 1.10 -3.01
N LEU A 20 -8.66 0.87 -3.58
CA LEU A 20 -8.52 0.48 -4.99
C LEU A 20 -8.76 -1.02 -5.24
N ARG A 21 -8.50 -1.89 -4.25
CA ARG A 21 -8.62 -3.35 -4.39
C ARG A 21 -9.86 -3.93 -3.70
N GLY A 22 -10.57 -3.15 -2.89
CA GLY A 22 -11.70 -3.65 -2.08
C GLY A 22 -11.28 -4.56 -0.92
N LEU A 23 -10.01 -4.49 -0.48
CA LEU A 23 -9.44 -5.38 0.55
C LEU A 23 -9.67 -4.85 1.96
N THR A 24 -10.93 -4.76 2.40
CA THR A 24 -11.31 -4.09 3.66
C THR A 24 -10.59 -4.60 4.92
N LEU A 25 -10.10 -5.85 4.89
CA LEU A 25 -9.39 -6.48 6.01
C LEU A 25 -7.87 -6.27 5.99
N LEU A 26 -7.28 -5.74 4.91
CA LEU A 26 -5.84 -5.51 4.80
C LEU A 26 -5.35 -4.63 5.94
N THR A 27 -4.33 -5.05 6.69
CA THR A 27 -3.78 -4.29 7.81
C THR A 27 -2.37 -3.77 7.50
N LYS A 28 -1.79 -2.98 8.42
CA LYS A 28 -0.40 -2.53 8.27
C LYS A 28 0.62 -3.66 8.35
N ASN A 29 0.28 -4.78 8.99
CA ASN A 29 1.19 -5.93 9.08
C ASN A 29 1.25 -6.69 7.76
N ASP A 30 0.19 -6.58 6.97
CA ASP A 30 0.02 -7.21 5.66
C ASP A 30 0.71 -6.43 4.54
N VAL A 31 1.25 -5.24 4.83
CA VAL A 31 1.96 -4.38 3.88
C VAL A 31 3.43 -4.29 4.25
N HIS A 32 4.30 -4.69 3.32
CA HIS A 32 5.75 -4.58 3.44
C HIS A 32 6.27 -3.53 2.46
N ILE A 33 6.87 -2.47 2.98
CA ILE A 33 7.51 -1.43 2.18
C ILE A 33 8.93 -1.88 1.86
N GLU A 34 9.23 -2.05 0.57
CA GLU A 34 10.56 -2.45 0.09
C GLU A 34 11.44 -1.24 -0.19
N ARG A 35 10.85 -0.16 -0.71
CA ARG A 35 11.58 1.08 -1.02
C ARG A 35 10.73 2.30 -0.75
N PHE A 36 11.38 3.32 -0.22
CA PHE A 36 10.80 4.60 0.10
C PHE A 36 11.73 5.72 -0.38
N ILE A 37 11.24 6.59 -1.26
CA ILE A 37 11.98 7.73 -1.78
C ILE A 37 11.19 9.00 -1.52
N ARG A 38 11.87 10.02 -1.02
CA ARG A 38 11.33 11.38 -0.93
C ARG A 38 12.01 12.25 -1.97
N LYS A 39 11.29 12.72 -2.98
CA LYS A 39 11.80 13.61 -4.03
C LYS A 39 10.76 14.67 -4.39
N ASN A 40 11.18 15.91 -4.62
CA ASN A 40 10.30 17.00 -5.09
C ASN A 40 9.04 17.28 -4.24
N GLY A 41 8.97 16.82 -3.00
CA GLY A 41 7.75 16.93 -2.18
C GLY A 41 6.79 15.76 -2.31
N GLU A 42 7.19 14.71 -3.00
CA GLU A 42 6.44 13.47 -3.12
C GLU A 42 7.10 12.37 -2.31
N TYR A 43 6.28 11.42 -1.92
CA TYR A 43 6.68 10.16 -1.34
C TYR A 43 6.38 9.07 -2.37
N GLU A 44 7.41 8.47 -2.93
CA GLU A 44 7.30 7.30 -3.80
C GLU A 44 7.59 6.06 -2.95
N ILE A 45 6.58 5.20 -2.83
CA ILE A 45 6.61 4.01 -2.00
C ILE A 45 6.35 2.80 -2.88
N THR A 46 7.26 1.83 -2.85
CA THR A 46 7.03 0.52 -3.47
C THR A 46 7.09 -0.58 -2.43
N GLY A 47 6.36 -1.65 -2.69
CA GLY A 47 6.39 -2.82 -1.83
C GLY A 47 5.41 -3.89 -2.25
N VAL A 48 5.14 -4.78 -1.31
CA VAL A 48 4.22 -5.90 -1.46
C VAL A 48 3.14 -5.86 -0.40
N TYR A 49 1.98 -6.41 -0.72
CA TYR A 49 0.93 -6.67 0.23
C TYR A 49 0.47 -8.12 0.16
N GLU A 50 -0.02 -8.64 1.28
CA GLU A 50 -0.63 -9.95 1.39
C GLU A 50 -1.86 -9.86 2.30
N CYS A 51 -3.04 -9.71 1.69
CA CYS A 51 -4.30 -9.70 2.42
C CYS A 51 -4.80 -11.14 2.55
N GLY A 52 -4.91 -11.61 3.79
CA GLY A 52 -5.02 -13.02 4.14
C GLY A 52 -6.03 -13.88 3.39
N GLY A 53 -5.76 -15.19 3.38
CA GLY A 53 -6.70 -16.26 3.06
C GLY A 53 -7.32 -16.84 4.33
N GLY A 54 -8.61 -16.59 4.53
CA GLY A 54 -9.40 -17.25 5.57
C GLY A 54 -10.06 -18.53 5.03
N LEU A 55 -10.75 -19.28 5.90
CA LEU A 55 -11.48 -20.50 5.53
C LEU A 55 -12.53 -20.28 4.41
N LEU A 56 -12.95 -19.03 4.19
CA LEU A 56 -14.02 -18.63 3.25
C LEU A 56 -13.58 -17.66 2.15
N SER A 57 -12.30 -17.24 2.09
CA SER A 57 -11.84 -16.26 1.11
C SER A 57 -10.48 -16.62 0.55
N ARG A 58 -10.34 -16.58 -0.79
CA ARG A 58 -9.03 -16.58 -1.44
C ARG A 58 -8.30 -15.31 -1.00
N GLY A 59 -7.12 -15.47 -0.43
CA GLY A 59 -6.25 -14.34 -0.15
C GLY A 59 -5.84 -13.64 -1.45
N GLU A 60 -5.51 -12.37 -1.35
CA GLU A 60 -4.92 -11.60 -2.45
C GLU A 60 -3.56 -11.08 -2.00
N SER A 61 -2.52 -11.39 -2.77
CA SER A 61 -1.22 -10.75 -2.63
C SER A 61 -0.92 -9.92 -3.88
N GLY A 62 0.03 -9.01 -3.80
CA GLY A 62 0.39 -8.18 -4.94
C GLY A 62 1.54 -7.23 -4.67
N LYS A 63 1.98 -6.57 -5.73
CA LYS A 63 2.98 -5.50 -5.70
C LYS A 63 2.32 -4.16 -5.89
N PHE A 64 2.90 -3.12 -5.31
CA PHE A 64 2.42 -1.76 -5.50
C PHE A 64 3.56 -0.75 -5.72
N LEU A 65 3.20 0.31 -6.44
CA LEU A 65 3.87 1.61 -6.46
C LEU A 65 2.82 2.67 -6.14
N ILE A 66 3.00 3.39 -5.05
CA ILE A 66 2.12 4.47 -4.62
C ILE A 66 2.95 5.74 -4.50
N VAL A 67 2.44 6.83 -5.08
CA VAL A 67 3.02 8.16 -4.98
C VAL A 67 2.04 9.07 -4.25
N LEU A 68 2.49 9.64 -3.13
CA LEU A 68 1.72 10.58 -2.32
C LEU A 68 2.35 11.97 -2.36
N ASN A 69 1.54 13.02 -2.26
CA ASN A 69 2.04 14.39 -2.07
C ASN A 69 2.46 14.66 -0.60
N ARG A 70 2.88 15.88 -0.29
CA ARG A 70 3.30 16.28 1.08
C ARG A 70 2.18 16.16 2.12
N GLU A 71 0.94 16.22 1.67
CA GLU A 71 -0.28 16.17 2.47
C GLU A 71 -0.84 14.74 2.58
N LEU A 72 -0.11 13.74 2.05
CA LEU A 72 -0.51 12.33 1.99
C LEU A 72 -1.72 12.06 1.08
N GLU A 73 -2.01 12.97 0.16
CA GLU A 73 -3.00 12.73 -0.88
C GLU A 73 -2.39 11.90 -2.01
N LEU A 74 -3.24 11.07 -2.64
CA LEU A 74 -2.82 10.16 -3.69
C LEU A 74 -2.56 10.93 -5.00
N ILE A 75 -1.34 10.85 -5.52
CA ILE A 75 -0.99 11.35 -6.85
C ILE A 75 -1.13 10.23 -7.89
N LYS A 76 -0.59 9.05 -7.57
CA LYS A 76 -0.54 7.90 -8.46
C LYS A 76 -0.56 6.60 -7.66
N ALA A 77 -1.29 5.61 -8.14
CA ALA A 77 -1.19 4.23 -7.68
C ALA A 77 -1.08 3.29 -8.87
N ASP A 78 -0.18 2.31 -8.76
CA ASP A 78 -0.11 1.13 -9.60
C ASP A 78 -0.08 -0.08 -8.67
N ILE A 79 -1.08 -0.94 -8.77
CA ILE A 79 -1.25 -2.10 -7.90
C ILE A 79 -1.50 -3.30 -8.79
N THR A 80 -0.57 -4.26 -8.76
CA THR A 80 -0.63 -5.48 -9.56
C THR A 80 -0.83 -6.66 -8.62
N PRO A 81 -2.03 -7.29 -8.60
CA PRO A 81 -2.25 -8.53 -7.89
C PRO A 81 -1.35 -9.64 -8.45
N THR A 82 -0.80 -10.43 -7.56
CA THR A 82 -0.16 -11.71 -7.92
C THR A 82 -1.28 -12.73 -8.01
N VAL A 83 -1.52 -13.26 -9.20
CA VAL A 83 -2.43 -14.38 -9.38
C VAL A 83 -1.63 -15.65 -9.08
N GLU A 84 -1.89 -16.31 -7.96
CA GLU A 84 -1.49 -17.71 -7.82
C GLU A 84 -2.39 -18.52 -8.78
N GLU A 85 -1.80 -19.00 -9.86
CA GLU A 85 -2.40 -20.06 -10.68
C GLU A 85 -2.51 -21.31 -9.79
N LEU A 86 -3.74 -21.62 -9.36
CA LEU A 86 -4.08 -22.88 -8.69
C LEU A 86 -4.15 -24.03 -9.70
#